data_AF-A0A519RUX9-F1
#
_entry.id   AF-A0A519RUX9-F1
#
_cell.length_a   1.000
_cell.length_b   1.000
_cell.length_c   1.000
_cell.angle_alpha   90.00
_cell.angle_beta   90.00
_cell.angle_gamma   90.00
#
_symmetry.space_group_name_H-M   'P 1'
#
loop_
_entity.id
_entity.type
_entity.pdbx_description
1 polymer ?
#
loop_
_entity_poly.entity_id
_entity_poly.type
_entity_poly.pdbx_seq_one_letter_code
_entity_poly.pdbx_strand_id
1 'polypeptide(L)'
;MMQLHPLPPFNEETAIQKIQKAEDAWNSKDPIRISKAYTLDTEWRNRGQFINGRKEVQDFLADKWKNELDYKLKKQLWTFNDNRIAVRFEYEYRDKNGQWYRAYG
;
A
#
# COMPACT_ATOMS: atom_id res chain seq x y z
N MET A 1 -9.82 11.96 17.47
CA MET A 1 -9.28 10.93 16.55
C MET A 1 -9.19 11.53 15.15
N MET A 2 -8.07 11.38 14.45
CA MET A 2 -7.90 11.91 13.10
C MET A 2 -8.61 10.99 12.09
N GLN A 3 -9.62 11.48 11.38
CA GLN A 3 -10.32 10.73 10.33
C GLN A 3 -9.56 10.86 9.00
N LEU A 4 -9.26 9.72 8.37
CA LEU A 4 -8.53 9.67 7.10
C LEU A 4 -9.51 9.56 5.92
N HIS A 5 -9.95 10.71 5.44
CA HIS A 5 -10.82 10.80 4.27
C HIS A 5 -10.12 10.30 2.98
N PRO A 6 -10.86 9.67 2.05
CA PRO A 6 -12.30 9.41 2.11
C PRO A 6 -12.68 8.26 3.06
N LEU A 7 -13.90 8.35 3.62
CA LEU A 7 -14.50 7.38 4.53
C LEU A 7 -15.56 6.56 3.79
N PRO A 8 -15.78 5.29 4.18
CA PRO A 8 -16.84 4.47 3.60
C PRO A 8 -18.24 4.89 4.10
N PRO A 9 -19.33 4.51 3.40
CA PRO A 9 -19.34 3.74 2.16
C PRO A 9 -18.77 4.53 0.98
N PHE A 10 -18.01 3.86 0.12
CA PHE A 10 -17.38 4.49 -1.03
C PHE A 10 -18.34 4.57 -2.22
N ASN A 11 -18.24 5.65 -2.98
CA ASN A 11 -18.64 5.73 -4.38
C ASN A 11 -17.41 5.65 -5.28
N GLU A 12 -17.59 5.66 -6.61
CA GLU A 12 -16.48 5.51 -7.56
C GLU A 12 -15.40 6.59 -7.38
N GLU A 13 -15.82 7.85 -7.28
CA GLU A 13 -14.92 8.99 -7.11
C GLU A 13 -14.08 8.86 -5.83
N THR A 14 -14.73 8.60 -4.70
CA THR A 14 -14.06 8.45 -3.40
C THR A 14 -13.21 7.19 -3.33
N ALA A 15 -13.57 6.10 -4.01
CA ALA A 15 -12.74 4.90 -4.13
C ALA A 15 -11.45 5.21 -4.91
N ILE A 16 -11.55 5.90 -6.05
CA ILE A 16 -10.38 6.34 -6.84
C ILE A 16 -9.50 7.28 -6.02
N GLN A 17 -10.08 8.26 -5.30
CA GLN A 17 -9.33 9.14 -4.41
C GLN A 17 -8.63 8.36 -3.29
N LYS A 18 -9.26 7.34 -2.71
CA LYS A 18 -8.64 6.48 -1.69
C LYS A 18 -7.42 5.74 -2.25
N ILE A 19 -7.56 5.19 -3.45
CA ILE A 19 -6.50 4.46 -4.15
C ILE A 19 -5.33 5.38 -4.49
N GLN A 20 -5.59 6.58 -5.02
CA GLN A 20 -4.52 7.52 -5.36
C GLN A 20 -3.75 7.97 -4.13
N LYS A 21 -4.44 8.30 -3.01
CA LYS A 21 -3.76 8.62 -1.74
C LYS A 21 -2.88 7.47 -1.24
N ALA A 22 -3.32 6.22 -1.43
CA ALA A 22 -2.51 5.05 -1.11
C ALA A 22 -1.32 4.91 -2.07
N GLU A 23 -1.50 5.10 -3.38
CA GLU A 23 -0.41 5.11 -4.37
C GLU A 23 0.67 6.15 -4.00
N ASP A 24 0.26 7.38 -3.72
CA ASP A 24 1.16 8.49 -3.35
C ASP A 24 1.93 8.19 -2.05
N ALA A 25 1.24 7.62 -1.06
CA ALA A 25 1.87 7.21 0.18
C ALA A 25 2.92 6.12 -0.09
N TRP A 26 2.58 5.07 -0.84
CA TRP A 26 3.50 3.98 -1.14
C TRP A 26 4.71 4.43 -1.97
N ASN A 27 4.52 5.36 -2.92
CA ASN A 27 5.61 5.93 -3.72
C ASN A 27 6.55 6.84 -2.91
N SER A 28 6.13 7.33 -1.74
CA SER A 28 7.04 8.04 -0.83
C SER A 28 8.12 7.16 -0.21
N LYS A 29 7.91 5.82 -0.21
CA LYS A 29 8.82 4.84 0.39
C LYS A 29 9.13 5.12 1.88
N ASP A 30 8.18 5.75 2.60
CA ASP A 30 8.29 6.07 4.03
C ASP A 30 7.38 5.14 4.86
N PRO A 31 7.96 4.21 5.65
CA PRO A 31 7.19 3.24 6.44
C PRO A 31 6.22 3.90 7.43
N ILE A 32 6.63 5.03 8.03
CA ILE A 32 5.83 5.74 9.02
C ILE A 32 4.66 6.45 8.33
N ARG A 33 4.91 7.11 7.20
CA ARG A 33 3.85 7.78 6.44
C ARG A 33 2.79 6.80 5.95
N ILE A 34 3.19 5.64 5.44
CA ILE A 34 2.26 4.63 4.91
C ILE A 34 1.49 3.95 6.04
N SER A 35 2.17 3.53 7.11
CA SER A 35 1.54 2.83 8.23
C SER A 35 0.49 3.66 8.97
N LYS A 36 0.58 5.00 8.93
CA LYS A 36 -0.45 5.91 9.47
C LYS A 36 -1.83 5.72 8.82
N ALA A 37 -1.90 5.15 7.62
CA ALA A 37 -3.17 4.87 6.93
C ALA A 37 -3.95 3.67 7.51
N TYR A 38 -3.31 2.88 8.37
CA TYR A 38 -3.85 1.61 8.89
C TYR A 38 -4.10 1.71 10.40
N THR A 39 -5.02 0.94 10.95
CA THR A 39 -5.31 0.93 12.40
C THR A 39 -4.11 0.42 13.20
N LEU A 40 -4.10 0.63 14.53
CA LEU A 40 -3.00 0.17 15.39
C LEU A 40 -2.88 -1.36 15.39
N ASP A 41 -4.01 -2.04 15.28
CA ASP A 41 -4.25 -3.47 15.25
C ASP A 41 -4.45 -4.03 13.83
N THR A 42 -3.99 -3.33 12.79
CA THR A 42 -4.17 -3.75 11.39
C THR A 42 -3.64 -5.17 11.12
N GLU A 43 -4.39 -5.95 10.35
CA GLU A 43 -4.01 -7.32 9.99
C GLU A 43 -3.74 -7.41 8.49
N TRP A 44 -2.53 -7.82 8.10
CA TRP A 44 -2.14 -7.98 6.70
C TRP A 44 -1.71 -9.41 6.41
N ARG A 45 -2.03 -9.84 5.19
CA ARG A 45 -1.33 -10.93 4.52
C ARG A 45 -0.65 -10.38 3.28
N ASN A 46 0.68 -10.38 3.25
CA ASN A 46 1.47 -9.99 2.08
C ASN A 46 2.19 -11.22 1.53
N ARG A 47 1.79 -11.67 0.32
CA ARG A 47 2.27 -12.93 -0.26
C ARG A 47 2.06 -14.10 0.72
N GLY A 48 3.14 -14.70 1.20
CA GLY A 48 3.12 -15.79 2.20
C GLY A 48 3.34 -15.34 3.65
N GLN A 49 3.42 -14.04 3.93
CA GLN A 49 3.69 -13.50 5.27
C GLN A 49 2.42 -12.91 5.90
N PHE A 50 2.26 -13.13 7.21
CA PHE A 50 1.26 -12.48 8.04
C PHE A 50 1.94 -11.40 8.88
N ILE A 51 1.32 -10.23 8.97
CA ILE A 51 1.87 -9.04 9.64
C ILE A 51 0.74 -8.44 10.48
N ASN A 52 0.94 -8.36 11.79
CA ASN A 52 -0.09 -8.00 12.75
C ASN A 52 0.31 -6.74 13.53
N GLY A 53 -0.50 -5.69 13.37
CA GLY A 53 -0.31 -4.40 14.00
C GLY A 53 0.57 -3.44 13.20
N ARG A 54 0.37 -2.15 13.48
CA ARG A 54 1.03 -1.06 12.74
C ARG A 54 2.55 -1.11 12.86
N LYS A 55 3.07 -1.58 14.00
CA LYS A 55 4.52 -1.67 14.23
C LYS A 55 5.17 -2.70 13.31
N GLU A 56 4.59 -3.90 13.20
CA GLU A 56 5.11 -4.93 12.28
C GLU A 56 4.99 -4.48 10.81
N VAL A 57 3.93 -3.75 10.45
CA VAL A 57 3.81 -3.11 9.13
C VAL A 57 4.97 -2.16 8.85
N GLN A 58 5.37 -1.32 9.82
CA GLN A 58 6.51 -0.42 9.65
C GLN A 58 7.81 -1.19 9.42
N ASP A 59 8.04 -2.26 10.18
CA ASP A 59 9.26 -3.05 10.07
C ASP A 59 9.31 -3.81 8.73
N PHE A 60 8.18 -4.38 8.30
CA PHE A 60 8.03 -4.98 6.97
C PHE A 60 8.31 -3.99 5.84
N LEU A 61 7.72 -2.80 5.89
CA LEU A 61 7.89 -1.77 4.87
C LEU A 61 9.34 -1.24 4.85
N ALA A 62 9.98 -1.10 6.02
CA ALA A 62 11.37 -0.70 6.12
C ALA A 62 12.31 -1.73 5.47
N ASP A 63 12.07 -3.03 5.64
CA ASP A 63 12.84 -4.07 4.96
C ASP A 63 12.56 -4.08 3.44
N LYS A 64 11.28 -3.94 3.04
CA LYS A 64 10.88 -3.90 1.63
C LYS A 64 11.70 -2.90 0.82
N TRP A 65 11.82 -1.64 1.25
CA TRP A 65 12.57 -0.63 0.48
C TRP A 65 14.08 -0.66 0.67
N LYS A 66 14.62 -1.45 1.62
CA LYS A 66 16.05 -1.79 1.62
C LYS A 66 16.40 -2.74 0.48
N ASN A 67 15.42 -3.51 0.00
CA ASN A 67 15.63 -4.60 -0.97
C ASN A 67 15.03 -4.27 -2.35
N GLU A 68 13.94 -3.50 -2.41
CA GLU A 68 13.29 -3.05 -3.65
C GLU A 68 13.66 -1.60 -3.97
N LEU A 69 14.80 -1.41 -4.66
CA LEU A 69 15.35 -0.09 -4.99
C LEU A 69 14.64 0.53 -6.21
N ASP A 70 14.67 1.86 -6.30
CA ASP A 70 14.00 2.62 -7.37
C ASP A 70 12.51 2.28 -7.55
N TYR A 71 11.88 1.83 -6.47
CA TYR A 71 10.49 1.43 -6.41
C TYR A 71 9.55 2.52 -6.94
N LYS A 72 8.70 2.13 -7.91
CA LYS A 72 7.64 2.95 -8.49
C LYS A 72 6.38 2.12 -8.70
N LEU A 73 5.27 2.56 -8.13
CA LEU A 73 3.99 1.85 -8.08
C LEU A 73 2.90 2.62 -8.82
N LYS A 74 2.07 1.87 -9.54
CA LYS A 74 0.76 2.30 -10.05
C LYS A 74 -0.34 1.42 -9.47
N LYS A 75 -1.43 2.04 -9.04
CA LYS A 75 -2.66 1.39 -8.57
C LYS A 75 -3.84 1.83 -9.43
N GLN A 76 -4.80 0.93 -9.60
CA GLN A 76 -6.03 1.18 -10.35
C GLN A 76 -7.22 0.52 -9.65
N LEU A 77 -8.37 1.17 -9.71
CA LEU A 77 -9.62 0.60 -9.20
C LEU A 77 -10.00 -0.63 -10.03
N TRP A 78 -10.37 -1.72 -9.34
CA TRP A 78 -11.03 -2.87 -9.97
C TRP A 78 -12.53 -2.85 -9.69
N THR A 79 -12.91 -2.80 -8.42
CA THR A 79 -14.30 -2.65 -7.98
C THR A 79 -14.32 -2.18 -6.52
N PHE A 80 -15.47 -1.73 -6.02
CA PHE A 80 -15.69 -1.37 -4.63
C PHE A 80 -17.09 -1.80 -4.20
N ASN A 81 -17.26 -2.08 -2.91
CA ASN A 81 -18.56 -2.29 -2.29
C ASN A 81 -18.49 -1.89 -0.82
N ASP A 82 -19.37 -1.00 -0.39
CA ASP A 82 -19.43 -0.44 0.97
C ASP A 82 -18.06 0.07 1.46
N ASN A 83 -17.43 -0.66 2.38
CA ASN A 83 -16.14 -0.33 2.98
C ASN A 83 -14.95 -1.08 2.37
N ARG A 84 -15.15 -1.83 1.27
CA ARG A 84 -14.13 -2.62 0.60
C ARG A 84 -13.82 -2.08 -0.78
N ILE A 85 -12.53 -2.09 -1.12
CA ILE A 85 -12.01 -1.72 -2.44
C ILE A 85 -11.10 -2.83 -2.93
N ALA A 86 -11.39 -3.37 -4.10
CA ALA A 86 -10.47 -4.23 -4.84
C ALA A 86 -9.61 -3.37 -5.75
N VAL A 87 -8.30 -3.57 -5.69
CA VAL A 87 -7.31 -2.72 -6.36
C VAL A 87 -6.39 -3.62 -7.17
N ARG A 88 -6.17 -3.27 -8.44
CA ARG A 88 -5.08 -3.81 -9.25
C ARG A 88 -3.85 -2.92 -9.12
N PHE A 89 -2.67 -3.49 -9.16
CA PHE A 89 -1.45 -2.71 -9.12
C PHE A 89 -0.30 -3.35 -9.88
N GLU A 90 0.64 -2.50 -10.27
CA GLU A 90 1.94 -2.90 -10.80
C GLU A 90 3.03 -2.03 -10.17
N TYR A 91 4.18 -2.62 -9.88
CA TYR A 91 5.33 -1.84 -9.47
C TYR A 91 6.62 -2.38 -10.08
N GLU A 92 7.52 -1.46 -10.38
CA GLU A 92 8.86 -1.74 -10.85
C GLU A 92 9.87 -1.42 -9.76
N TYR A 93 10.93 -2.22 -9.69
CA TYR A 93 12.06 -2.01 -8.81
C TYR A 93 13.29 -2.73 -9.37
N ARG A 94 14.46 -2.39 -8.86
CA ARG A 94 15.67 -3.22 -9.02
C ARG A 94 16.14 -3.75 -7.68
N ASP A 95 16.77 -4.92 -7.69
CA ASP A 95 17.47 -5.43 -6.51
C ASP A 95 18.84 -4.77 -6.31
N LYS A 96 19.56 -5.19 -5.26
CA LYS A 96 20.91 -4.70 -4.93
C LYS A 96 21.96 -5.05 -5.99
N ASN A 97 21.71 -6.05 -6.84
CA ASN A 97 22.58 -6.44 -7.94
C ASN A 97 22.25 -5.68 -9.25
N GLY A 98 21.20 -4.85 -9.24
CA GLY A 98 20.77 -4.07 -10.39
C GLY A 98 19.81 -4.80 -11.34
N GLN A 99 19.37 -6.02 -11.01
CA GLN A 99 18.36 -6.73 -11.79
C GLN A 99 17.01 -6.07 -11.61
N TRP A 100 16.36 -5.72 -12.71
CA TRP A 100 15.02 -5.12 -12.71
C TRP A 100 13.92 -6.18 -12.67
N TYR A 101 12.85 -5.87 -11.95
CA TYR A 101 11.65 -6.66 -11.85
C TYR A 101 10.42 -5.77 -12.02
N ARG A 102 9.35 -6.38 -12.53
CA ARG A 102 7.99 -5.82 -12.47
C ARG A 102 7.08 -6.83 -11.79
N ALA A 103 6.39 -6.39 -10.74
CA ALA A 103 5.48 -7.21 -9.97
C ALA A 103 4.03 -6.72 -10.16
N TYR A 104 3.10 -7.66 -10.20
CA TYR A 104 1.67 -7.42 -10.42
C TYR A 104 0.86 -7.98 -9.25
N GLY A 105 -0.33 -7.41 -9.03
CA GLY A 105 -1.32 -7.91 -8.07
C GLY A 105 -2.67 -7.23 -8.17
#